data_AF-A0AAW9N9R2-F1
#
_entry.id   AF-A0AAW9N9R2-F1
#
_cell.length_a   1.000
_cell.length_b   1.000
_cell.length_c   1.000
_cell.angle_alpha   90.00
_cell.angle_beta   90.00
_cell.angle_gamma   90.00
#
_symmetry.space_group_name_H-M   'P 1'
#
loop_
_entity.id
_entity.type
_entity.pdbx_description
1 polymer ?
#
loop_
_entity_poly.entity_id
_entity_poly.type
_entity_poly.pdbx_seq_one_letter_code
_entity_poly.pdbx_strand_id
1 'polypeptide(L)'
;MLFSLISFISALISFTSENAALLKDHLPTGLKILVPLSLTLYLFAYKERKDITYSYLRSKKNNKKTTFFIILTILISILLYFDHFININSFIFDSILIVSTLLWVFILIKIYLEIFNSINIFYVFDIHINHLTEANKKLVLLLQIQKQTNDLFSNGIMQNSILAMKIWKFYNKLQNRKLISQLNTVDNCMQITSQILISKIKYNLPKDFSTSLKLLIDQLDTFIKNTTRSNFEYITGLNLEKYTEIYHSILRNIELLAEYTAKNGKTQDLEKIITFFKSATVGPYEFTESFYKVYLKTNLINYDDLNTSLKDTQYYYIQSVKSLTNILSDNNYWDDVALLRSLNDLSEEANVNSTGSFSSEEVFTLYTTFLFEAINKNDIRLLTDIVNLMFVHKSTDIASMIRLYLLCSIKAVELGHYKCAGHLIKMIVKNTDEYTLKNAIDDIYSKLYPKKSFSGHEFIDFCSILDQRMVNDFMLSIPFSSVSFNYCFSKLIFIFTLQIRFIIKPQILLLQYDDYDFEESKAYIEDKIIDLHKEYGLVVLKKENLKKKFENKETF
;
A
#
# COMPACT_ATOMS: atom_id res chain seq x y z
N MET A 1 -21.03 75.71 12.47
CA MET A 1 -20.04 74.60 12.46
C MET A 1 -19.69 74.09 13.85
N LEU A 2 -19.27 74.94 14.81
CA LEU A 2 -18.91 74.45 16.15
C LEU A 2 -20.13 73.84 16.89
N PHE A 3 -21.28 74.51 16.87
CA PHE A 3 -22.53 73.99 17.46
C PHE A 3 -23.03 72.70 16.80
N SER A 4 -22.91 72.58 15.48
CA SER A 4 -23.29 71.34 14.77
C SER A 4 -22.33 70.20 15.09
N LEU A 5 -21.04 70.48 15.27
CA LEU A 5 -20.04 69.49 15.70
C LEU A 5 -20.29 69.02 17.14
N ILE A 6 -20.56 69.93 18.07
CA ILE A 6 -20.85 69.62 19.48
C ILE A 6 -22.16 68.83 19.58
N SER A 7 -23.21 69.24 18.87
CA SER A 7 -24.48 68.51 18.81
C SER A 7 -24.30 67.11 18.23
N PHE A 8 -23.47 66.95 17.20
CA PHE A 8 -23.16 65.65 16.62
C PHE A 8 -22.37 64.76 17.60
N ILE A 9 -21.36 65.29 18.28
CA ILE A 9 -20.57 64.55 19.28
C ILE A 9 -21.46 64.12 20.46
N SER A 10 -22.33 65.01 20.96
CA SER A 10 -23.25 64.68 22.04
C SER A 10 -24.25 63.60 21.63
N ALA A 11 -24.79 63.67 20.41
CA ALA A 11 -25.69 62.64 19.88
C ALA A 11 -24.96 61.30 19.72
N LEU A 12 -23.71 61.31 19.26
CA LEU A 12 -22.87 60.12 19.16
C LEU A 12 -22.63 59.48 20.53
N ILE A 13 -22.29 60.29 21.55
CA ILE A 13 -22.07 59.82 22.92
C ILE A 13 -23.34 59.17 23.48
N SER A 14 -24.49 59.84 23.38
CA SER A 14 -25.78 59.29 23.84
C SER A 14 -26.10 57.97 23.14
N PHE A 15 -25.98 57.95 21.80
CA PHE A 15 -26.22 56.76 21.00
C PHE A 15 -25.30 55.59 21.41
N THR A 16 -24.01 55.83 21.65
CA THR A 16 -23.09 54.76 22.09
C THR A 16 -23.41 54.26 23.48
N SER A 17 -23.78 55.13 24.41
CA SER A 17 -24.06 54.74 25.79
C SER A 17 -25.37 53.95 25.89
N GLU A 18 -26.41 54.37 25.16
CA GLU A 18 -27.69 53.64 25.05
C GLU A 18 -27.49 52.23 24.47
N ASN A 19 -26.71 52.11 23.39
CA ASN A 19 -26.41 50.80 22.80
C ASN A 19 -25.52 49.93 23.70
N ALA A 20 -24.59 50.52 24.45
CA ALA A 20 -23.78 49.79 25.42
C ALA A 20 -24.63 49.25 26.58
N ALA A 21 -25.60 50.03 27.06
CA ALA A 21 -26.56 49.60 28.07
C ALA A 21 -27.41 48.42 27.58
N LEU A 22 -27.99 48.51 26.38
CA LEU A 22 -28.73 47.41 25.76
C LEU A 22 -27.87 46.15 25.59
N LEU A 23 -26.59 46.32 25.22
CA LEU A 23 -25.67 45.21 25.10
C LEU A 23 -25.42 44.54 26.45
N LYS A 24 -25.20 45.31 27.52
CA LYS A 24 -24.98 44.80 28.88
C LYS A 24 -26.18 43.98 29.37
N ASP A 25 -27.40 44.46 29.11
CA ASP A 25 -28.63 43.81 29.56
C ASP A 25 -28.92 42.51 28.80
N HIS A 26 -28.64 42.48 27.48
CA HIS A 26 -29.06 41.36 26.63
C HIS A 26 -27.95 40.34 26.32
N LEU A 27 -26.67 40.72 26.39
CA LEU A 27 -25.55 39.82 26.08
C LEU A 27 -25.53 38.56 26.97
N PRO A 28 -25.80 38.61 28.30
CA PRO A 28 -25.86 37.40 29.12
C PRO A 28 -26.93 36.41 28.64
N THR A 29 -28.10 36.91 28.22
CA THR A 29 -29.19 36.08 27.68
C THR A 29 -28.81 35.50 26.32
N GLY A 30 -28.16 36.29 25.46
CA GLY A 30 -27.61 35.81 24.18
C GLY A 30 -26.58 34.69 24.38
N LEU A 31 -25.67 34.84 25.35
CA LEU A 31 -24.65 33.83 25.67
C LEU A 31 -25.27 32.52 26.19
N LYS A 32 -26.34 32.59 27.01
CA LYS A 32 -27.08 31.40 27.47
C LYS A 32 -27.64 30.56 26.32
N ILE A 33 -27.94 31.16 25.18
CA ILE A 33 -28.44 30.46 23.98
C ILE A 33 -27.27 30.04 23.08
N LEU A 34 -26.33 30.96 22.82
CA LEU A 34 -25.22 30.75 21.90
C LEU A 34 -24.26 29.65 22.37
N VAL A 35 -23.98 29.55 23.67
CA VAL A 35 -23.02 28.56 24.20
C VAL A 35 -23.52 27.13 24.02
N PRO A 36 -24.75 26.75 24.44
CA PRO A 36 -25.29 25.43 24.17
C PRO A 36 -25.40 25.11 22.68
N LEU A 37 -25.89 26.06 21.87
CA LEU A 37 -26.01 25.86 20.41
C LEU A 37 -24.64 25.58 19.77
N SER A 38 -23.62 26.36 20.15
CA SER A 38 -22.25 26.20 19.67
C SER A 38 -21.67 24.86 20.10
N LEU A 39 -21.93 24.41 21.33
CA LEU A 39 -21.50 23.12 21.83
C LEU A 39 -22.18 21.97 21.08
N THR A 40 -23.49 22.05 20.86
CA THR A 40 -24.26 21.03 20.11
C THR A 40 -23.75 20.91 18.69
N LEU A 41 -23.56 22.03 17.99
CA LEU A 41 -23.03 22.02 16.63
C LEU A 41 -21.59 21.54 16.57
N TYR A 42 -20.76 21.90 17.55
CA TYR A 42 -19.41 21.38 17.65
C TYR A 42 -19.41 19.86 17.88
N LEU A 43 -20.24 19.35 18.80
CA LEU A 43 -20.36 17.92 19.08
C LEU A 43 -20.88 17.15 17.87
N PHE A 44 -21.88 17.68 17.19
CA PHE A 44 -22.39 17.11 15.94
C PHE A 44 -21.30 17.10 14.86
N ALA A 45 -20.65 18.24 14.61
CA ALA A 45 -19.57 18.35 13.65
C ALA A 45 -18.41 17.41 13.98
N TYR A 46 -18.06 17.27 15.27
CA TYR A 46 -17.02 16.39 15.74
C TYR A 46 -17.39 14.92 15.50
N LYS A 47 -18.63 14.53 15.81
CA LYS A 47 -19.13 13.17 15.59
C LYS A 47 -19.12 12.83 14.09
N GLU A 48 -19.73 13.67 13.26
CA GLU A 48 -19.77 13.47 11.80
C GLU A 48 -18.35 13.41 11.20
N ARG A 49 -17.46 14.33 11.58
CA ARG A 49 -16.06 14.30 11.09
C ARG A 49 -15.29 13.07 11.57
N LYS A 50 -15.55 12.58 12.77
CA LYS A 50 -14.90 11.37 13.27
C LYS A 50 -15.30 10.16 12.41
N ASP A 51 -16.57 10.13 11.99
CA ASP A 51 -17.11 9.03 11.18
C ASP A 51 -16.67 9.12 9.70
N ILE A 52 -16.41 10.33 9.18
CA ILE A 52 -16.05 10.57 7.77
C ILE A 52 -14.53 10.68 7.55
N THR A 53 -13.79 11.38 8.43
CA THR A 53 -12.39 11.74 8.18
C THR A 53 -11.59 11.97 9.47
N TYR A 54 -11.21 10.90 10.17
CA TYR A 54 -10.40 11.00 11.39
C TYR A 54 -9.06 11.75 11.17
N SER A 55 -8.42 11.59 10.01
CA SER A 55 -7.17 12.30 9.70
C SER A 55 -7.36 13.83 9.60
N TYR A 56 -8.54 14.30 9.21
CA TYR A 56 -8.85 15.73 9.19
C TYR A 56 -8.95 16.33 10.60
N LEU A 57 -9.45 15.56 11.58
CA LEU A 57 -9.46 15.98 12.99
C LEU A 57 -8.04 16.07 13.56
N ARG A 58 -7.15 15.15 13.18
CA ARG A 58 -5.75 15.12 13.65
C ARG A 58 -4.89 16.23 13.03
N SER A 59 -5.12 16.59 11.77
CA SER A 59 -4.31 17.57 11.04
C SER A 59 -4.62 19.02 11.44
N LYS A 60 -5.83 19.30 11.94
CA LYS A 60 -6.26 20.66 12.29
C LYS A 60 -5.70 21.08 13.66
N LYS A 61 -4.50 21.65 13.66
CA LYS A 61 -3.96 22.41 14.81
C LYS A 61 -4.91 23.56 15.18
N ASN A 62 -4.88 23.97 16.45
CA ASN A 62 -5.62 25.16 16.92
C ASN A 62 -5.39 26.33 15.97
N ASN A 63 -6.49 26.79 15.34
CA ASN A 63 -6.44 27.86 14.37
C ASN A 63 -6.12 29.17 15.10
N LYS A 64 -5.28 30.04 14.53
CA LYS A 64 -5.03 31.38 15.10
C LYS A 64 -6.33 32.14 15.39
N LYS A 65 -7.38 31.91 14.59
CA LYS A 65 -8.73 32.45 14.81
C LYS A 65 -9.37 31.98 16.11
N THR A 66 -9.22 30.70 16.48
CA THR A 66 -9.81 30.17 17.73
C THR A 66 -9.07 30.72 18.94
N THR A 67 -7.75 30.83 18.89
CA THR A 67 -6.97 31.50 19.95
C THR A 67 -7.37 32.98 20.08
N PHE A 68 -7.52 33.69 18.96
CA PHE A 68 -7.95 35.09 18.96
C PHE A 68 -9.37 35.28 19.52
N PHE A 69 -10.28 34.35 19.19
CA PHE A 69 -11.62 34.31 19.78
C PHE A 69 -11.60 34.12 21.30
N ILE A 70 -10.77 33.20 21.81
CA ILE A 70 -10.61 32.97 23.25
C ILE A 70 -10.11 34.25 23.94
N ILE A 71 -9.10 34.91 23.37
CA ILE A 71 -8.54 36.16 23.91
C ILE A 71 -9.63 37.24 23.97
N LEU A 72 -10.41 37.42 22.89
CA LEU A 72 -11.52 38.38 22.87
C LEU A 72 -12.63 38.04 23.86
N THR A 73 -12.92 36.75 24.05
CA THR A 73 -13.91 36.30 25.03
C THR A 73 -13.47 36.64 26.46
N ILE A 74 -12.19 36.43 26.78
CA ILE A 74 -11.60 36.81 28.06
C ILE A 74 -11.64 38.34 28.24
N LEU A 75 -11.28 39.10 27.20
CA LEU A 75 -11.32 40.56 27.23
C LEU A 75 -12.73 41.09 27.52
N ILE A 76 -13.75 40.60 26.80
CA ILE A 76 -15.14 41.00 27.01
C ILE A 76 -15.61 40.63 28.42
N SER A 77 -15.24 39.44 28.91
CA SER A 77 -15.60 39.00 30.27
C SER A 77 -14.99 39.90 31.34
N ILE A 78 -13.73 40.32 31.16
CA ILE A 78 -13.05 41.28 32.04
C ILE A 78 -13.72 42.65 31.99
N LEU A 79 -14.10 43.14 30.80
CA LEU A 79 -14.81 44.41 30.64
C LEU A 79 -16.17 44.36 31.36
N LEU A 80 -16.97 43.32 31.16
CA LEU A 80 -18.25 43.15 31.85
C LEU A 80 -18.09 43.03 33.37
N TYR A 81 -17.03 42.36 33.83
CA TYR A 81 -16.70 42.27 35.26
C TYR A 81 -16.38 43.66 35.84
N PHE A 82 -15.52 44.43 35.17
CA PHE A 82 -15.19 45.80 35.62
C PHE A 82 -16.40 46.71 35.61
N ASP A 83 -17.26 46.59 34.61
CA ASP A 83 -18.52 47.33 34.56
C ASP A 83 -19.41 47.02 35.77
N HIS A 84 -19.59 45.74 36.09
CA HIS A 84 -20.45 45.30 37.20
C HIS A 84 -19.95 45.75 38.58
N PHE A 85 -18.63 45.73 38.82
CA PHE A 85 -18.08 46.04 40.15
C PHE A 85 -17.63 47.49 40.32
N ILE A 86 -17.20 48.16 39.25
CA ILE A 86 -16.63 49.52 39.32
C ILE A 86 -17.60 50.57 38.76
N ASN A 87 -18.66 50.18 38.02
CA ASN A 87 -19.63 51.10 37.39
C ASN A 87 -18.94 52.20 36.57
N ILE A 88 -18.09 51.80 35.62
CA ILE A 88 -17.33 52.72 34.77
C ILE A 88 -18.25 53.33 33.70
N ASN A 89 -18.81 54.50 34.00
CA ASN A 89 -19.61 55.28 33.03
C ASN A 89 -18.71 56.21 32.19
N SER A 90 -17.98 55.64 31.22
CA SER A 90 -17.13 56.39 30.31
C SER A 90 -17.44 56.06 28.85
N PHE A 91 -17.60 57.09 28.00
CA PHE A 91 -17.78 56.94 26.55
C PHE A 91 -16.68 56.06 25.90
N ILE A 92 -15.44 56.18 26.38
CA ILE A 92 -14.31 55.39 25.87
C ILE A 92 -14.50 53.91 26.21
N PHE A 93 -14.96 53.62 27.42
CA PHE A 93 -15.24 52.25 27.87
C PHE A 93 -16.38 51.62 27.08
N ASP A 94 -17.50 52.34 26.90
CA ASP A 94 -18.65 51.90 26.12
C ASP A 94 -18.27 51.64 24.64
N SER A 95 -17.45 52.52 24.06
CA SER A 95 -16.94 52.36 22.69
C SER A 95 -16.06 51.12 22.55
N ILE A 96 -15.14 50.88 23.49
CA ILE A 96 -14.28 49.68 23.50
C ILE A 96 -15.11 48.41 23.64
N LEU A 97 -16.12 48.40 24.51
CA LEU A 97 -17.02 47.27 24.71
C LEU A 97 -17.80 46.94 23.42
N ILE A 98 -18.42 47.94 22.78
CA ILE A 98 -19.18 47.74 21.53
C ILE A 98 -18.26 47.19 20.43
N VAL A 99 -17.10 47.82 20.21
CA VAL A 99 -16.17 47.41 19.16
C VAL A 99 -15.64 46.00 19.40
N SER A 100 -15.27 45.67 20.65
CA SER A 100 -14.79 44.33 21.00
C SER A 100 -15.87 43.27 20.79
N THR A 101 -17.12 43.55 21.16
CA THR A 101 -18.24 42.62 20.98
C THR A 101 -18.59 42.43 19.51
N LEU A 102 -18.59 43.48 18.68
CA LEU A 102 -18.81 43.34 17.24
C LEU A 102 -17.70 42.50 16.58
N LEU A 103 -16.44 42.75 16.94
CA LEU A 103 -15.31 41.96 16.45
C LEU A 103 -15.43 40.49 16.89
N TRP A 104 -15.83 40.25 18.14
CA TRP A 104 -16.07 38.92 18.68
C TRP A 104 -17.18 38.17 17.93
N VAL A 105 -18.33 38.81 17.69
CA VAL A 105 -19.43 38.23 16.89
C VAL A 105 -18.97 37.91 15.46
N PHE A 106 -18.24 38.82 14.82
CA PHE A 106 -17.71 38.58 13.47
C PHE A 106 -16.80 37.35 13.41
N ILE A 107 -15.90 37.20 14.39
CA ILE A 107 -15.01 36.04 14.48
C ILE A 107 -15.79 34.77 14.79
N LEU A 108 -16.79 34.85 15.67
CA LEU A 108 -17.67 33.72 15.99
C LEU A 108 -18.37 33.22 14.72
N ILE A 109 -18.96 34.10 13.91
CA ILE A 109 -19.59 33.76 12.63
C ILE A 109 -18.57 33.12 11.69
N LYS A 110 -17.34 33.67 11.60
CA LYS A 110 -16.28 33.08 10.77
C LYS A 110 -15.87 31.68 11.24
N ILE A 111 -15.76 31.45 12.54
CA ILE A 111 -15.47 30.13 13.12
C ILE A 111 -16.63 29.17 12.83
N TYR A 112 -17.87 29.63 12.97
CA TYR A 112 -19.07 28.86 12.69
C TYR A 112 -19.12 28.40 11.23
N LEU A 113 -18.94 29.33 10.28
CA LEU A 113 -18.88 29.00 8.85
C LEU A 113 -17.74 28.03 8.55
N GLU A 114 -16.60 28.17 9.22
CA GLU A 114 -15.48 27.25 9.07
C GLU A 114 -15.81 25.85 9.61
N ILE A 115 -16.52 25.74 10.75
CA ILE A 115 -16.99 24.47 11.32
C ILE A 115 -18.01 23.82 10.38
N PHE A 116 -18.98 24.58 9.91
CA PHE A 116 -20.03 24.09 9.00
C PHE A 116 -19.44 23.60 7.68
N ASN A 117 -18.57 24.39 7.06
CA ASN A 117 -17.92 24.02 5.80
C ASN A 117 -17.02 22.79 5.95
N SER A 118 -16.49 22.53 7.13
CA SER A 118 -15.68 21.33 7.39
C SER A 118 -16.48 20.08 7.76
N ILE A 119 -17.81 20.17 7.82
CA ILE A 119 -18.70 18.99 7.78
C ILE A 119 -19.03 18.62 6.32
N ASN A 120 -19.08 19.63 5.44
CA ASN A 120 -19.38 19.42 4.02
C ASN A 120 -18.23 18.66 3.33
N ILE A 121 -18.46 17.36 3.11
CA ILE A 121 -17.53 16.42 2.49
C ILE A 121 -17.02 16.92 1.14
N PHE A 122 -17.87 17.54 0.32
CA PHE A 122 -17.51 18.05 -1.01
C PHE A 122 -16.53 19.22 -0.90
N TYR A 123 -16.84 20.19 -0.05
CA TYR A 123 -15.98 21.34 0.19
C TYR A 123 -14.61 20.91 0.76
N VAL A 124 -14.60 19.96 1.70
CA VAL A 124 -13.35 19.44 2.26
C VAL A 124 -12.54 18.73 1.18
N PHE A 125 -13.18 17.92 0.33
CA PHE A 125 -12.51 17.23 -0.77
C PHE A 125 -11.83 18.23 -1.73
N ASP A 126 -12.58 19.21 -2.22
CA ASP A 126 -12.09 20.18 -3.21
C ASP A 126 -10.91 21.01 -2.68
N ILE A 127 -10.98 21.43 -1.40
CA ILE A 127 -9.87 22.15 -0.77
C ILE A 127 -8.60 21.30 -0.70
N HIS A 128 -8.71 20.02 -0.31
CA HIS A 128 -7.53 19.18 -0.14
C HIS A 128 -6.95 18.75 -1.49
N ILE A 129 -7.78 18.60 -2.53
CA ILE A 129 -7.29 18.43 -3.91
C ILE A 129 -6.53 19.69 -4.36
N ASN A 130 -7.06 20.89 -4.13
CA ASN A 130 -6.36 22.12 -4.49
C ASN A 130 -5.03 22.27 -3.74
N HIS A 131 -5.00 21.96 -2.43
CA HIS A 131 -3.76 21.93 -1.66
C HIS A 131 -2.77 20.88 -2.17
N LEU A 132 -3.24 19.70 -2.59
CA LEU A 132 -2.42 18.67 -3.19
C LEU A 132 -1.81 19.15 -4.53
N THR A 133 -2.60 19.79 -5.38
CA THR A 133 -2.12 20.40 -6.64
C THR A 133 -1.07 21.48 -6.40
N GLU A 134 -1.28 22.36 -5.42
CA GLU A 134 -0.29 23.38 -5.06
C GLU A 134 0.99 22.76 -4.49
N ALA A 135 0.87 21.74 -3.64
CA ALA A 135 2.01 21.03 -3.08
C ALA A 135 2.84 20.36 -4.19
N ASN A 136 2.20 19.69 -5.14
CA ASN A 136 2.85 19.10 -6.31
C ASN A 136 3.62 20.15 -7.13
N LYS A 137 3.00 21.32 -7.42
CA LYS A 137 3.68 22.42 -8.13
C LYS A 137 4.92 22.92 -7.38
N LYS A 138 4.81 23.09 -6.06
CA LYS A 138 5.92 23.52 -5.20
C LYS A 138 7.02 22.47 -5.13
N LEU A 139 6.67 21.18 -5.07
CA LEU A 139 7.63 20.07 -5.10
C LEU A 139 8.46 20.08 -6.38
N VAL A 140 7.83 20.21 -7.55
CA VAL A 140 8.55 20.29 -8.84
C VAL A 140 9.58 21.42 -8.83
N LEU A 141 9.19 22.60 -8.38
CA LEU A 141 10.08 23.75 -8.29
C LEU A 141 11.25 23.51 -7.33
N LEU A 142 11.00 22.88 -6.17
CA LEU A 142 12.06 22.54 -5.21
C LEU A 142 13.05 21.53 -5.79
N LEU A 143 12.57 20.51 -6.53
CA LEU A 143 13.41 19.50 -7.16
C LEU A 143 14.25 20.09 -8.32
N GLN A 144 13.67 20.98 -9.12
CA GLN A 144 14.40 21.69 -10.18
C GLN A 144 15.52 22.58 -9.62
N ILE A 145 15.22 23.30 -8.53
CA ILE A 145 16.22 24.10 -7.83
C ILE A 145 17.33 23.20 -7.29
N GLN A 146 16.99 22.06 -6.70
CA GLN A 146 17.98 21.11 -6.18
C GLN A 146 18.90 20.60 -7.28
N LYS A 147 18.34 20.22 -8.42
CA LYS A 147 19.07 19.83 -9.61
C LYS A 147 20.08 20.89 -10.04
N GLN A 148 19.64 22.13 -10.22
CA GLN A 148 20.50 23.25 -10.59
C GLN A 148 21.64 23.47 -9.58
N THR A 149 21.35 23.37 -8.28
CA THR A 149 22.40 23.52 -7.26
C THR A 149 23.42 22.39 -7.27
N ASN A 150 23.00 21.17 -7.60
CA ASN A 150 23.90 20.03 -7.70
C ASN A 150 24.81 20.13 -8.94
N ASP A 151 24.26 20.56 -10.07
CA ASP A 151 25.01 20.78 -11.31
C ASP A 151 26.05 21.89 -11.17
N LEU A 152 25.72 22.98 -10.46
CA LEU A 152 26.67 24.06 -10.16
C LEU A 152 27.82 23.59 -9.24
N PHE A 153 27.53 22.69 -8.31
CA PHE A 153 28.53 22.14 -7.41
C PHE A 153 29.44 21.12 -8.12
N SER A 154 28.87 20.24 -8.95
CA SER A 154 29.61 19.21 -9.68
C SER A 154 30.53 19.78 -10.77
N ASN A 155 30.16 20.91 -11.39
CA ASN A 155 30.95 21.60 -12.41
C ASN A 155 32.13 22.43 -11.87
N GLY A 156 32.52 22.25 -10.60
CA GLY A 156 33.75 22.82 -10.04
C GLY A 156 33.69 24.29 -9.60
N ILE A 157 32.58 25.00 -9.89
CA ILE A 157 32.41 26.42 -9.52
C ILE A 157 32.38 26.60 -7.99
N MET A 158 31.90 25.59 -7.24
CA MET A 158 31.81 25.60 -5.77
C MET A 158 32.76 24.63 -5.04
N GLN A 159 33.60 23.85 -5.75
CA GLN A 159 34.43 22.82 -5.09
C GLN A 159 35.64 23.38 -4.33
N ASN A 160 36.19 24.53 -4.73
CA ASN A 160 37.52 24.96 -4.28
C ASN A 160 37.57 25.70 -2.92
N SER A 161 36.46 25.79 -2.17
CA SER A 161 36.49 26.40 -0.84
C SER A 161 35.61 25.70 0.20
N ILE A 162 36.15 25.54 1.41
CA ILE A 162 35.42 25.06 2.60
C ILE A 162 34.14 25.90 2.83
N LEU A 163 34.19 27.19 2.50
CA LEU A 163 33.07 28.12 2.62
C LEU A 163 31.91 27.75 1.67
N ALA A 164 32.19 27.46 0.41
CA ALA A 164 31.19 27.05 -0.58
C ALA A 164 30.49 25.74 -0.17
N MET A 165 31.25 24.76 0.34
CA MET A 165 30.67 23.53 0.88
C MET A 165 29.73 23.79 2.07
N LYS A 166 30.10 24.69 3.00
CA LYS A 166 29.24 25.07 4.13
C LYS A 166 27.97 25.79 3.68
N ILE A 167 28.07 26.71 2.72
CA ILE A 167 26.93 27.45 2.16
C ILE A 167 25.97 26.48 1.47
N TRP A 168 26.50 25.57 0.64
CA TRP A 168 25.70 24.56 -0.04
C TRP A 168 25.01 23.62 0.97
N LYS A 169 25.70 23.15 2.02
CA LYS A 169 25.07 22.33 3.09
C LYS A 169 23.94 23.08 3.81
N PHE A 170 24.12 24.38 4.09
CA PHE A 170 23.09 25.20 4.72
C PHE A 170 21.87 25.36 3.80
N TYR A 171 22.09 25.62 2.51
CA TYR A 171 21.04 25.68 1.51
C TYR A 171 20.28 24.35 1.40
N ASN A 172 21.01 23.23 1.32
CA ASN A 172 20.45 21.89 1.27
C ASN A 172 19.56 21.60 2.48
N LYS A 173 19.99 22.01 3.69
CA LYS A 173 19.19 21.88 4.92
C LYS A 173 17.90 22.71 4.89
N LEU A 174 17.94 23.92 4.34
CA LEU A 174 16.75 24.75 4.17
C LEU A 174 15.77 24.17 3.14
N GLN A 175 16.30 23.67 2.01
CA GLN A 175 15.47 23.02 0.99
C GLN A 175 14.85 21.75 1.51
N ASN A 176 15.59 20.93 2.26
CA ASN A 176 15.06 19.74 2.91
C ASN A 176 13.86 20.08 3.81
N ARG A 177 13.95 21.11 4.66
CA ARG A 177 12.81 21.55 5.49
C ARG A 177 11.59 21.94 4.66
N LYS A 178 11.78 22.65 3.55
CA LYS A 178 10.69 23.03 2.64
C LYS A 178 10.08 21.80 1.96
N LEU A 179 10.92 20.88 1.49
CA LEU A 179 10.50 19.61 0.88
C LEU A 179 9.67 18.78 1.86
N ILE A 180 10.16 18.56 3.09
CA ILE A 180 9.42 17.85 4.15
C ILE A 180 8.05 18.49 4.40
N SER A 181 7.97 19.82 4.42
CA SER A 181 6.69 20.51 4.60
C SER A 181 5.70 20.25 3.45
N GLN A 182 6.18 20.19 2.20
CA GLN A 182 5.32 19.89 1.06
C GLN A 182 4.91 18.41 1.04
N LEU A 183 5.87 17.51 1.30
CA LEU A 183 5.65 16.08 1.47
C LEU A 183 4.59 15.79 2.55
N ASN A 184 4.69 16.41 3.73
CA ASN A 184 3.65 16.33 4.76
C ASN A 184 2.29 16.87 4.30
N THR A 185 2.27 17.87 3.43
CA THR A 185 1.02 18.40 2.88
C THR A 185 0.38 17.40 1.93
N VAL A 186 1.18 16.76 1.07
CA VAL A 186 0.73 15.68 0.17
C VAL A 186 0.13 14.53 0.98
N ASP A 187 0.84 14.02 1.97
CA ASP A 187 0.38 12.90 2.81
C ASP A 187 -0.96 13.20 3.49
N ASN A 188 -1.05 14.36 4.16
CA ASN A 188 -2.28 14.77 4.83
C ASN A 188 -3.46 14.89 3.85
N CYS A 189 -3.24 15.55 2.69
CA CYS A 189 -4.29 15.73 1.70
C CYS A 189 -4.73 14.39 1.09
N MET A 190 -3.79 13.49 0.81
CA MET A 190 -4.07 12.17 0.27
C MET A 190 -4.86 11.29 1.27
N GLN A 191 -4.47 11.26 2.54
CA GLN A 191 -5.21 10.52 3.57
C GLN A 191 -6.64 11.06 3.74
N ILE A 192 -6.81 12.38 3.77
CA ILE A 192 -8.11 13.04 3.92
C ILE A 192 -9.02 12.75 2.73
N THR A 193 -8.51 12.93 1.50
CA THR A 193 -9.28 12.69 0.28
C THR A 193 -9.62 11.21 0.10
N SER A 194 -8.73 10.28 0.45
CA SER A 194 -8.98 8.84 0.42
C SER A 194 -10.06 8.43 1.43
N GLN A 195 -10.01 8.93 2.67
CA GLN A 195 -11.05 8.69 3.68
C GLN A 195 -12.42 9.24 3.24
N ILE A 196 -12.44 10.42 2.60
CA ILE A 196 -13.66 10.97 2.02
C ILE A 196 -14.20 10.08 0.91
N LEU A 197 -13.34 9.57 0.01
CA LEU A 197 -13.75 8.65 -1.05
C LEU A 197 -14.33 7.34 -0.49
N ILE A 198 -13.68 6.74 0.51
CA ILE A 198 -14.21 5.56 1.22
C ILE A 198 -15.58 5.87 1.84
N SER A 199 -15.74 7.04 2.46
CA SER A 199 -17.03 7.49 3.00
C SER A 199 -18.09 7.66 1.92
N LYS A 200 -17.75 8.26 0.76
CA LYS A 200 -18.66 8.39 -0.39
C LYS A 200 -19.12 7.03 -0.91
N ILE A 201 -18.25 6.03 -0.93
CA ILE A 201 -18.63 4.64 -1.25
C ILE A 201 -19.62 4.13 -0.20
N LYS A 202 -19.27 4.23 1.09
CA LYS A 202 -20.09 3.73 2.21
C LYS A 202 -21.49 4.34 2.26
N TYR A 203 -21.63 5.62 1.92
CA TYR A 203 -22.91 6.33 1.88
C TYR A 203 -23.62 6.26 0.52
N ASN A 204 -23.16 5.41 -0.42
CA ASN A 204 -23.77 5.25 -1.74
C ASN A 204 -23.92 6.57 -2.51
N LEU A 205 -22.84 7.35 -2.63
CA LEU A 205 -22.75 8.55 -3.46
C LEU A 205 -21.94 8.27 -4.76
N PRO A 206 -22.48 7.49 -5.72
CA PRO A 206 -21.67 6.88 -6.78
C PRO A 206 -21.18 7.84 -7.85
N LYS A 207 -22.01 8.79 -8.32
CA LYS A 207 -21.62 9.73 -9.39
C LYS A 207 -20.48 10.66 -8.96
N ASP A 208 -20.52 11.12 -7.72
CA ASP A 208 -19.50 11.99 -7.16
C ASP A 208 -18.22 11.23 -6.79
N PHE A 209 -18.33 9.92 -6.51
CA PHE A 209 -17.18 9.09 -6.24
C PHE A 209 -16.25 8.98 -7.45
N SER A 210 -16.75 8.58 -8.62
CA SER A 210 -15.91 8.34 -9.80
C SER A 210 -15.18 9.60 -10.27
N THR A 211 -15.83 10.76 -10.16
CA THR A 211 -15.25 12.07 -10.49
C THR A 211 -14.16 12.45 -9.49
N SER A 212 -14.44 12.33 -8.18
CA SER A 212 -13.46 12.58 -7.13
C SER A 212 -12.28 11.62 -7.20
N LEU A 213 -12.51 10.33 -7.48
CA LEU A 213 -11.46 9.34 -7.63
C LEU A 213 -10.50 9.70 -8.75
N LYS A 214 -11.03 10.10 -9.91
CA LYS A 214 -10.22 10.57 -11.04
C LYS A 214 -9.34 11.75 -10.65
N LEU A 215 -9.91 12.76 -9.99
CA LEU A 215 -9.14 13.93 -9.54
C LEU A 215 -8.02 13.55 -8.57
N LEU A 216 -8.29 12.63 -7.64
CA LEU A 216 -7.26 12.13 -6.73
C LEU A 216 -6.16 11.39 -7.50
N ILE A 217 -6.52 10.43 -8.34
CA ILE A 217 -5.58 9.63 -9.15
C ILE A 217 -4.71 10.55 -10.02
N ASP A 218 -5.29 11.54 -10.71
CA ASP A 218 -4.53 12.47 -11.56
C ASP A 218 -3.46 13.24 -10.75
N GLN A 219 -3.79 13.65 -9.51
CA GLN A 219 -2.83 14.33 -8.63
C GLN A 219 -1.79 13.39 -8.03
N LEU A 220 -2.14 12.15 -7.70
CA LEU A 220 -1.19 11.15 -7.22
C LEU A 220 -0.24 10.71 -8.33
N ASP A 221 -0.74 10.52 -9.56
CA ASP A 221 0.08 10.20 -10.72
C ASP A 221 1.04 11.34 -11.05
N THR A 222 0.57 12.59 -10.94
CA THR A 222 1.44 13.77 -11.02
C THR A 222 2.52 13.75 -9.94
N PHE A 223 2.17 13.40 -8.69
CA PHE A 223 3.15 13.29 -7.60
C PHE A 223 4.20 12.23 -7.93
N ILE A 224 3.77 10.99 -8.20
CA ILE A 224 4.64 9.85 -8.52
C ILE A 224 5.58 10.20 -9.69
N LYS A 225 5.06 10.67 -10.82
CA LYS A 225 5.89 11.03 -11.99
C LYS A 225 6.92 12.10 -11.68
N ASN A 226 6.59 13.05 -10.81
CA ASN A 226 7.51 14.09 -10.40
C ASN A 226 8.55 13.61 -9.38
N THR A 227 8.27 12.53 -8.66
CA THR A 227 9.13 12.00 -7.60
C THR A 227 9.89 10.73 -7.97
N THR A 228 9.57 10.09 -9.10
CA THR A 228 10.27 8.88 -9.58
C THR A 228 11.17 9.18 -10.79
N ARG A 229 11.96 8.17 -11.20
CA ARG A 229 12.91 8.18 -12.32
C ARG A 229 13.88 9.37 -12.31
N SER A 230 13.59 10.45 -13.04
CA SER A 230 14.55 11.54 -13.29
C SER A 230 14.82 12.46 -12.10
N ASN A 231 13.93 12.47 -11.10
CA ASN A 231 14.04 13.35 -9.94
C ASN A 231 14.32 12.61 -8.63
N PHE A 232 14.33 11.27 -8.68
CA PHE A 232 14.49 10.44 -7.50
C PHE A 232 15.83 10.71 -6.80
N GLU A 233 16.90 10.96 -7.56
CA GLU A 233 18.22 11.32 -7.05
C GLU A 233 18.23 12.62 -6.21
N TYR A 234 17.34 13.56 -6.51
CA TYR A 234 17.24 14.82 -5.76
C TYR A 234 16.41 14.63 -4.48
N ILE A 235 15.49 13.67 -4.49
CA ILE A 235 14.72 13.28 -3.31
C ILE A 235 15.60 12.50 -2.35
N THR A 236 16.37 11.52 -2.85
CA THR A 236 17.35 10.78 -2.05
C THR A 236 18.38 11.76 -1.45
N GLY A 237 18.87 12.71 -2.25
CA GLY A 237 19.77 13.80 -1.84
C GLY A 237 19.27 14.68 -0.69
N LEU A 238 17.95 14.78 -0.51
CA LEU A 238 17.32 15.69 0.45
C LEU A 238 16.75 14.95 1.66
N ASN A 239 15.90 13.94 1.44
CA ASN A 239 15.27 13.13 2.49
C ASN A 239 14.49 11.94 1.91
N LEU A 240 15.17 10.79 1.75
CA LEU A 240 14.53 9.57 1.26
C LEU A 240 13.46 9.04 2.22
N GLU A 241 13.76 8.99 3.52
CA GLU A 241 12.89 8.36 4.53
C GLU A 241 11.48 8.94 4.54
N LYS A 242 11.35 10.27 4.47
CA LYS A 242 10.01 10.89 4.44
C LYS A 242 9.27 10.61 3.12
N TYR A 243 9.99 10.46 2.01
CA TYR A 243 9.37 10.08 0.75
C TYR A 243 8.83 8.64 0.80
N THR A 244 9.61 7.70 1.34
CA THR A 244 9.21 6.29 1.42
C THR A 244 7.98 6.12 2.31
N GLU A 245 7.90 6.82 3.45
CA GLU A 245 6.69 6.86 4.28
C GLU A 245 5.44 7.28 3.49
N ILE A 246 5.55 8.32 2.66
CA ILE A 246 4.42 8.86 1.90
C ILE A 246 4.05 7.93 0.76
N TYR A 247 5.05 7.37 0.10
CA TYR A 247 4.85 6.38 -0.93
C TYR A 247 4.09 5.16 -0.37
N HIS A 248 4.49 4.62 0.79
CA HIS A 248 3.74 3.55 1.46
C HIS A 248 2.32 3.97 1.84
N SER A 249 2.15 5.21 2.31
CA SER A 249 0.84 5.80 2.62
C SER A 249 -0.05 5.83 1.37
N ILE A 250 0.48 6.21 0.21
CA ILE A 250 -0.24 6.22 -1.07
C ILE A 250 -0.70 4.80 -1.43
N LEU A 251 0.23 3.83 -1.46
CA LEU A 251 -0.10 2.45 -1.83
C LEU A 251 -1.18 1.86 -0.92
N ARG A 252 -1.05 2.05 0.40
CA ARG A 252 -2.04 1.58 1.37
C ARG A 252 -3.43 2.18 1.15
N ASN A 253 -3.52 3.47 0.85
CA ASN A 253 -4.80 4.11 0.59
C ASN A 253 -5.42 3.63 -0.74
N ILE A 254 -4.59 3.33 -1.74
CA ILE A 254 -5.00 2.73 -3.01
C ILE A 254 -5.54 1.31 -2.82
N GLU A 255 -4.87 0.48 -2.02
CA GLU A 255 -5.36 -0.86 -1.65
C GLU A 255 -6.72 -0.78 -0.96
N LEU A 256 -6.88 0.12 0.02
CA LEU A 256 -8.16 0.33 0.68
C LEU A 256 -9.24 0.77 -0.32
N LEU A 257 -8.94 1.73 -1.19
CA LEU A 257 -9.88 2.16 -2.22
C LEU A 257 -10.23 1.02 -3.18
N ALA A 258 -9.28 0.17 -3.55
CA ALA A 258 -9.53 -1.02 -4.37
C ALA A 258 -10.47 -2.00 -3.68
N GLU A 259 -10.25 -2.31 -2.40
CA GLU A 259 -11.09 -3.21 -1.60
C GLU A 259 -12.54 -2.72 -1.55
N TYR A 260 -12.75 -1.44 -1.22
CA TYR A 260 -14.09 -0.87 -1.16
C TYR A 260 -14.75 -0.77 -2.55
N THR A 261 -13.97 -0.53 -3.60
CA THR A 261 -14.50 -0.42 -4.97
C THR A 261 -14.89 -1.80 -5.53
N ALA A 262 -14.06 -2.82 -5.27
CA ALA A 262 -14.27 -4.21 -5.67
C ALA A 262 -15.54 -4.78 -5.02
N LYS A 263 -15.70 -4.63 -3.70
CA LYS A 263 -16.89 -5.10 -2.95
C LYS A 263 -18.20 -4.49 -3.44
N ASN A 264 -18.16 -3.29 -4.04
CA ASN A 264 -19.35 -2.60 -4.54
C ASN A 264 -19.56 -2.75 -6.06
N GLY A 265 -18.79 -3.62 -6.73
CA GLY A 265 -18.99 -3.96 -8.15
C GLY A 265 -18.71 -2.82 -9.14
N LYS A 266 -17.94 -1.79 -8.75
CA LYS A 266 -17.65 -0.62 -9.62
C LYS A 266 -16.45 -0.86 -10.52
N THR A 267 -16.68 -1.57 -11.62
CA THR A 267 -15.62 -2.12 -12.48
C THR A 267 -14.67 -1.08 -13.09
N GLN A 268 -15.22 0.00 -13.65
CA GLN A 268 -14.46 1.07 -14.29
C GLN A 268 -13.59 1.87 -13.31
N ASP A 269 -14.05 2.03 -12.06
CA ASP A 269 -13.28 2.75 -11.06
C ASP A 269 -12.14 1.88 -10.52
N LEU A 270 -12.37 0.58 -10.37
CA LEU A 270 -11.33 -0.37 -10.01
C LEU A 270 -10.24 -0.44 -11.09
N GLU A 271 -10.60 -0.43 -12.37
CA GLU A 271 -9.65 -0.40 -13.48
C GLU A 271 -8.73 0.84 -13.42
N LYS A 272 -9.27 2.02 -13.09
CA LYS A 272 -8.46 3.24 -12.90
C LYS A 272 -7.48 3.09 -11.74
N ILE A 273 -7.92 2.51 -10.63
CA ILE A 273 -7.08 2.26 -9.45
C ILE A 273 -5.94 1.30 -9.80
N ILE A 274 -6.24 0.21 -10.51
CA ILE A 274 -5.22 -0.77 -10.97
C ILE A 274 -4.24 -0.11 -11.95
N THR A 275 -4.75 0.70 -12.88
CA THR A 275 -3.92 1.42 -13.87
C THR A 275 -2.97 2.38 -13.19
N PHE A 276 -3.45 3.14 -12.20
CA PHE A 276 -2.61 4.00 -11.37
C PHE A 276 -1.56 3.19 -10.59
N PHE A 277 -1.97 2.09 -9.96
CA PHE A 277 -1.06 1.25 -9.19
C PHE A 277 0.10 0.73 -10.06
N LYS A 278 -0.19 0.30 -11.29
CA LYS A 278 0.83 -0.12 -12.28
C LYS A 278 1.77 1.02 -12.70
N SER A 279 1.31 2.27 -12.72
CA SER A 279 2.19 3.42 -13.01
C SER A 279 3.00 3.88 -11.80
N ALA A 280 2.59 3.48 -10.59
CA ALA A 280 3.24 3.83 -9.34
C ALA A 280 4.41 2.92 -8.95
N THR A 281 5.05 2.25 -9.90
CA THR A 281 6.14 1.30 -9.63
C THR A 281 7.42 1.97 -9.07
N VAL A 282 8.20 1.18 -8.31
CA VAL A 282 9.48 1.61 -7.73
C VAL A 282 10.62 0.91 -8.44
N GLY A 283 11.56 1.70 -8.95
CA GLY A 283 12.80 1.22 -9.55
C GLY A 283 12.61 0.45 -10.86
N PRO A 284 13.71 0.01 -11.50
CA PRO A 284 15.11 0.27 -11.13
C PRO A 284 15.53 1.74 -11.34
N TYR A 285 16.45 2.26 -10.52
CA TYR A 285 16.91 3.66 -10.57
C TYR A 285 18.37 3.78 -10.99
N GLU A 286 18.65 4.62 -11.98
CA GLU A 286 19.99 5.02 -12.37
C GLU A 286 20.33 6.41 -11.81
N PHE A 287 21.38 6.49 -11.00
CA PHE A 287 21.85 7.75 -10.44
C PHE A 287 22.92 8.40 -11.33
N THR A 288 22.86 9.72 -11.47
CA THR A 288 23.83 10.46 -12.30
C THR A 288 25.22 10.53 -11.65
N GLU A 289 26.25 10.78 -12.45
CA GLU A 289 27.63 10.96 -11.95
C GLU A 289 27.73 12.13 -10.95
N SER A 290 26.93 13.19 -11.14
CA SER A 290 26.87 14.31 -10.20
C SER A 290 26.34 13.87 -8.83
N PHE A 291 25.32 13.01 -8.77
CA PHE A 291 24.84 12.43 -7.51
C PHE A 291 25.95 11.65 -6.78
N TYR A 292 26.67 10.76 -7.48
CA TYR A 292 27.78 10.00 -6.89
C TYR A 292 28.90 10.91 -6.38
N LYS A 293 29.27 11.95 -7.14
CA LYS A 293 30.31 12.92 -6.75
C LYS A 293 29.91 13.73 -5.52
N VAL A 294 28.65 14.15 -5.43
CA VAL A 294 28.20 15.14 -4.42
C VAL A 294 27.65 14.51 -3.16
N TYR A 295 26.95 13.37 -3.23
CA TYR A 295 26.24 12.83 -2.05
C TYR A 295 26.88 11.59 -1.47
N LEU A 296 27.24 10.64 -2.33
CA LEU A 296 27.83 9.37 -1.91
C LEU A 296 29.32 9.55 -1.56
N LYS A 297 30.11 10.19 -2.44
CA LYS A 297 31.55 10.39 -2.19
C LYS A 297 31.87 11.37 -1.07
N THR A 298 30.98 12.32 -0.75
CA THR A 298 31.21 13.27 0.35
C THR A 298 30.63 12.78 1.69
N ASN A 299 30.16 11.54 1.77
CA ASN A 299 29.53 10.94 2.95
C ASN A 299 28.36 11.77 3.52
N LEU A 300 27.57 12.43 2.66
CA LEU A 300 26.35 13.11 3.10
C LEU A 300 25.18 12.14 3.23
N ILE A 301 25.20 11.11 2.40
CA ILE A 301 24.29 9.98 2.45
C ILE A 301 25.16 8.74 2.50
N ASN A 302 24.90 7.89 3.48
CA ASN A 302 25.51 6.58 3.55
C ASN A 302 24.90 5.69 2.47
N TYR A 303 25.75 5.05 1.67
CA TYR A 303 25.32 4.15 0.61
C TYR A 303 24.51 2.96 1.14
N ASP A 304 24.90 2.40 2.28
CA ASP A 304 24.22 1.25 2.87
C ASP A 304 22.82 1.64 3.38
N ASP A 305 22.68 2.82 3.99
CA ASP A 305 21.39 3.35 4.46
C ASP A 305 20.45 3.66 3.27
N LEU A 306 21.01 4.21 2.19
CA LEU A 306 20.29 4.44 0.94
C LEU A 306 19.77 3.12 0.37
N ASN A 307 20.65 2.14 0.18
CA ASN A 307 20.30 0.85 -0.39
C ASN A 307 19.27 0.10 0.46
N THR A 308 19.41 0.15 1.79
CA THR A 308 18.44 -0.44 2.73
C THR A 308 17.06 0.20 2.58
N SER A 309 17.00 1.54 2.54
CA SER A 309 15.73 2.26 2.37
C SER A 309 15.04 1.96 1.03
N LEU A 310 15.82 1.78 -0.04
CA LEU A 310 15.29 1.39 -1.35
C LEU A 310 14.71 -0.03 -1.31
N LYS A 311 15.47 -0.98 -0.75
CA LYS A 311 15.01 -2.36 -0.57
C LYS A 311 13.73 -2.43 0.26
N ASP A 312 13.66 -1.67 1.35
CA ASP A 312 12.43 -1.58 2.15
C ASP A 312 11.26 -1.05 1.32
N THR A 313 11.47 0.00 0.52
CA THR A 313 10.41 0.58 -0.33
C THR A 313 9.89 -0.41 -1.37
N GLN A 314 10.80 -1.16 -1.99
CA GLN A 314 10.47 -2.21 -2.95
C GLN A 314 9.70 -3.34 -2.26
N TYR A 315 10.18 -3.76 -1.10
CA TYR A 315 9.54 -4.77 -0.28
C TYR A 315 8.09 -4.38 0.03
N TYR A 316 7.84 -3.15 0.47
CA TYR A 316 6.48 -2.64 0.67
C TYR A 316 5.66 -2.64 -0.61
N TYR A 317 6.22 -2.27 -1.76
CA TYR A 317 5.51 -2.38 -3.03
C TYR A 317 5.11 -3.82 -3.36
N ILE A 318 5.98 -4.81 -3.10
CA ILE A 318 5.64 -6.23 -3.27
C ILE A 318 4.51 -6.64 -2.31
N GLN A 319 4.54 -6.20 -1.05
CA GLN A 319 3.44 -6.43 -0.12
C GLN A 319 2.12 -5.85 -0.64
N SER A 320 2.17 -4.65 -1.23
CA SER A 320 1.01 -4.02 -1.84
C SER A 320 0.51 -4.77 -3.09
N VAL A 321 1.42 -5.28 -3.93
CA VAL A 321 1.04 -6.15 -5.07
C VAL A 321 0.34 -7.39 -4.55
N LYS A 322 0.86 -8.03 -3.50
CA LYS A 322 0.22 -9.20 -2.87
C LYS A 322 -1.18 -8.85 -2.38
N SER A 323 -1.30 -7.80 -1.56
CA SER A 323 -2.55 -7.32 -0.98
C SER A 323 -3.61 -7.02 -2.07
N LEU A 324 -3.22 -6.26 -3.09
CA LEU A 324 -4.11 -5.88 -4.19
C LEU A 324 -4.56 -7.09 -5.01
N THR A 325 -3.63 -8.00 -5.34
CA THR A 325 -3.96 -9.22 -6.09
C THR A 325 -4.94 -10.11 -5.31
N ASN A 326 -4.77 -10.22 -3.97
CA ASN A 326 -5.71 -10.96 -3.12
C ASN A 326 -7.09 -10.30 -3.11
N ILE A 327 -7.15 -8.97 -2.98
CA ILE A 327 -8.41 -8.20 -3.07
C ILE A 327 -9.13 -8.49 -4.39
N LEU A 328 -8.39 -8.51 -5.51
CA LEU A 328 -8.99 -8.76 -6.83
C LEU A 328 -9.49 -10.21 -6.95
N SER A 329 -8.67 -11.18 -6.56
CA SER A 329 -9.02 -12.60 -6.57
C SER A 329 -10.26 -12.91 -5.73
N ASP A 330 -10.34 -12.37 -4.51
CA ASP A 330 -11.48 -12.56 -3.59
C ASP A 330 -12.79 -11.97 -4.13
N ASN A 331 -12.71 -11.00 -5.04
CA ASN A 331 -13.85 -10.35 -5.67
C ASN A 331 -14.11 -10.83 -7.11
N ASN A 332 -13.51 -11.95 -7.54
CA ASN A 332 -13.62 -12.49 -8.89
C ASN A 332 -13.25 -11.47 -9.99
N TYR A 333 -12.30 -10.58 -9.70
CA TYR A 333 -11.54 -9.90 -10.73
C TYR A 333 -10.46 -10.84 -11.23
N TRP A 334 -10.25 -10.89 -12.54
CA TRP A 334 -9.44 -11.96 -13.15
C TRP A 334 -8.25 -11.44 -13.95
N ASP A 335 -7.98 -10.13 -13.93
CA ASP A 335 -6.79 -9.49 -14.54
C ASP A 335 -5.58 -9.45 -13.57
N ASP A 336 -5.68 -10.18 -12.47
CA ASP A 336 -4.77 -10.25 -11.32
C ASP A 336 -3.31 -10.54 -11.70
N VAL A 337 -3.14 -11.39 -12.71
CA VAL A 337 -1.83 -11.85 -13.21
C VAL A 337 -1.07 -10.71 -13.89
N ALA A 338 -1.76 -9.68 -14.38
CA ALA A 338 -1.10 -8.54 -15.03
C ALA A 338 -0.23 -7.74 -14.05
N LEU A 339 -0.64 -7.67 -12.76
CA LEU A 339 0.19 -7.05 -11.72
C LEU A 339 1.45 -7.88 -11.47
N LEU A 340 1.30 -9.21 -11.41
CA LEU A 340 2.41 -10.14 -11.21
C LEU A 340 3.41 -10.18 -12.38
N ARG A 341 2.92 -10.00 -13.61
CA ARG A 341 3.78 -9.87 -14.81
C ARG A 341 4.64 -8.62 -14.76
N SER A 342 4.06 -7.49 -14.35
CA SER A 342 4.78 -6.21 -14.32
C SER A 342 6.00 -6.23 -13.40
N LEU A 343 6.00 -7.06 -12.35
CA LEU A 343 7.17 -7.23 -11.48
C LEU A 343 8.33 -7.93 -12.16
N ASN A 344 8.07 -8.93 -13.01
CA ASN A 344 9.12 -9.60 -13.76
C ASN A 344 9.76 -8.64 -14.76
N ASP A 345 8.94 -7.88 -15.49
CA ASP A 345 9.40 -6.90 -16.46
C ASP A 345 10.30 -5.85 -15.79
N LEU A 346 9.95 -5.38 -14.59
CA LEU A 346 10.75 -4.41 -13.82
C LEU A 346 12.07 -5.00 -13.29
N SER A 347 12.11 -6.29 -12.98
CA SER A 347 13.36 -6.97 -12.61
C SER A 347 14.30 -7.07 -13.83
N GLU A 348 13.74 -7.32 -15.02
CA GLU A 348 14.51 -7.40 -16.28
C GLU A 348 14.98 -6.04 -16.82
N GLU A 349 14.30 -4.93 -16.47
CA GLU A 349 14.72 -3.56 -16.82
C GLU A 349 16.02 -3.12 -16.11
N ALA A 350 16.47 -3.85 -15.09
CA ALA A 350 17.65 -3.51 -14.31
C ALA A 350 18.96 -3.76 -15.08
N ASN A 351 19.91 -2.84 -14.95
CA ASN A 351 21.27 -3.02 -15.45
C ASN A 351 22.31 -2.92 -14.31
N VAL A 352 23.58 -3.15 -14.64
CA VAL A 352 24.70 -3.17 -13.68
C VAL A 352 24.84 -1.84 -12.90
N ASN A 353 24.36 -0.73 -13.45
CA ASN A 353 24.46 0.60 -12.85
C ASN A 353 23.16 1.01 -12.12
N SER A 354 22.13 0.17 -12.19
CA SER A 354 20.86 0.44 -11.56
C SER A 354 20.87 0.01 -10.09
N THR A 355 20.14 0.75 -9.27
CA THR A 355 19.95 0.48 -7.85
C THR A 355 18.46 0.32 -7.56
N GLY A 356 18.12 -0.46 -6.54
CA GLY A 356 16.73 -0.73 -6.21
C GLY A 356 15.99 -1.46 -7.32
N SER A 357 16.60 -2.52 -7.88
CA SER A 357 15.95 -3.51 -8.73
C SER A 357 15.37 -4.66 -7.89
N PHE A 358 14.25 -5.25 -8.31
CA PHE A 358 13.70 -6.42 -7.63
C PHE A 358 14.61 -7.62 -7.82
N SER A 359 14.92 -8.33 -6.74
CA SER A 359 15.69 -9.56 -6.85
C SER A 359 14.81 -10.65 -7.47
N SER A 360 15.44 -11.57 -8.22
CA SER A 360 14.76 -12.75 -8.76
C SER A 360 14.15 -13.62 -7.65
N GLU A 361 14.78 -13.64 -6.48
CA GLU A 361 14.31 -14.38 -5.30
C GLU A 361 13.02 -13.74 -4.75
N GLU A 362 12.94 -12.42 -4.68
CA GLU A 362 11.75 -11.70 -4.22
C GLU A 362 10.54 -11.94 -5.13
N VAL A 363 10.74 -11.83 -6.46
CA VAL A 363 9.68 -12.09 -7.45
C VAL A 363 9.23 -13.56 -7.37
N PHE A 364 10.17 -14.49 -7.27
CA PHE A 364 9.87 -15.91 -7.17
C PHE A 364 9.15 -16.27 -5.85
N THR A 365 9.49 -15.62 -4.73
CA THR A 365 8.76 -15.79 -3.46
C THR A 365 7.33 -15.30 -3.55
N LEU A 366 7.08 -14.19 -4.24
CA LEU A 366 5.72 -13.72 -4.50
C LEU A 366 4.93 -14.74 -5.32
N TYR A 367 5.50 -15.27 -6.41
CA TYR A 367 4.84 -16.30 -7.22
C TYR A 367 4.54 -17.55 -6.41
N THR A 368 5.49 -17.99 -5.57
CA THR A 368 5.30 -19.11 -4.65
C THR A 368 4.15 -18.87 -3.66
N THR A 369 3.98 -17.62 -3.20
CA THR A 369 2.85 -17.23 -2.35
C THR A 369 1.51 -17.45 -3.04
N PHE A 370 1.39 -16.98 -4.28
CA PHE A 370 0.17 -17.15 -5.07
C PHE A 370 -0.08 -18.60 -5.49
N LEU A 371 0.99 -19.38 -5.69
CA LEU A 371 0.91 -20.81 -5.95
C LEU A 371 0.19 -21.53 -4.79
N PHE A 372 0.55 -21.22 -3.54
CA PHE A 372 -0.12 -21.79 -2.36
C PHE A 372 -1.54 -21.29 -2.20
N GLU A 373 -1.78 -20.01 -2.44
CA GLU A 373 -3.11 -19.45 -2.36
C GLU A 373 -4.06 -20.12 -3.37
N ALA A 374 -3.59 -20.34 -4.60
CA ALA A 374 -4.32 -21.08 -5.63
C ALA A 374 -4.62 -22.53 -5.20
N ILE A 375 -3.65 -23.22 -4.58
CA ILE A 375 -3.86 -24.57 -4.05
C ILE A 375 -4.89 -24.56 -2.93
N ASN A 376 -4.77 -23.67 -1.95
CA ASN A 376 -5.67 -23.60 -0.80
C ASN A 376 -7.11 -23.24 -1.22
N LYS A 377 -7.29 -22.41 -2.24
CA LYS A 377 -8.59 -22.05 -2.80
C LYS A 377 -9.13 -23.06 -3.83
N ASN A 378 -8.34 -24.07 -4.21
CA ASN A 378 -8.62 -24.99 -5.32
C ASN A 378 -8.87 -24.25 -6.66
N ASP A 379 -8.17 -23.13 -6.88
CA ASP A 379 -8.28 -22.28 -8.06
C ASP A 379 -7.28 -22.72 -9.14
N ILE A 380 -7.76 -23.58 -10.04
CA ILE A 380 -6.96 -24.12 -11.15
C ILE A 380 -6.50 -23.05 -12.15
N ARG A 381 -7.23 -21.95 -12.28
CA ARG A 381 -6.93 -20.89 -13.24
C ARG A 381 -5.76 -20.06 -12.72
N LEU A 382 -5.85 -19.56 -11.50
CA LEU A 382 -4.76 -18.85 -10.84
C LEU A 382 -3.51 -19.74 -10.81
N LEU A 383 -3.66 -21.01 -10.45
CA LEU A 383 -2.55 -21.97 -10.46
C LEU A 383 -1.87 -22.05 -11.83
N THR A 384 -2.65 -22.17 -12.90
CA THR A 384 -2.13 -22.26 -14.27
C THR A 384 -1.35 -21.01 -14.65
N ASP A 385 -1.87 -19.83 -14.33
CA ASP A 385 -1.22 -18.56 -14.65
C ASP A 385 0.09 -18.37 -13.88
N ILE A 386 0.10 -18.66 -12.58
CA ILE A 386 1.31 -18.58 -11.74
C ILE A 386 2.37 -19.57 -12.20
N VAL A 387 2.02 -20.82 -12.46
CA VAL A 387 2.96 -21.83 -12.94
C VAL A 387 3.59 -21.40 -14.26
N ASN A 388 2.80 -20.82 -15.17
CA ASN A 388 3.33 -20.27 -16.42
C ASN A 388 4.30 -19.11 -16.18
N LEU A 389 4.00 -18.19 -15.25
CA LEU A 389 4.93 -17.11 -14.90
C LEU A 389 6.24 -17.63 -14.31
N MET A 390 6.17 -18.61 -13.41
CA MET A 390 7.34 -19.23 -12.81
C MET A 390 8.22 -19.93 -13.85
N PHE A 391 7.65 -20.54 -14.89
CA PHE A 391 8.43 -21.11 -16.01
C PHE A 391 9.04 -20.04 -16.93
N VAL A 392 8.38 -18.89 -17.10
CA VAL A 392 8.93 -17.76 -17.87
C VAL A 392 10.11 -17.12 -17.15
N HIS A 393 10.07 -17.10 -15.81
CA HIS A 393 11.13 -16.56 -14.97
C HIS A 393 12.37 -17.49 -14.97
N LYS A 394 13.20 -17.33 -16.01
CA LYS A 394 14.34 -18.21 -16.37
C LYS A 394 15.51 -18.26 -15.38
N SER A 395 15.51 -17.44 -14.32
CA SER A 395 16.67 -17.27 -13.44
C SER A 395 16.75 -18.30 -12.30
N THR A 396 15.73 -19.12 -12.08
CA THR A 396 15.71 -20.09 -10.98
C THR A 396 16.17 -21.50 -11.37
N ASP A 397 16.92 -22.13 -10.47
CA ASP A 397 17.31 -23.53 -10.54
C ASP A 397 16.07 -24.42 -10.73
N ILE A 398 16.02 -25.13 -11.87
CA ILE A 398 14.93 -26.02 -12.27
C ILE A 398 14.68 -27.06 -11.18
N ALA A 399 15.73 -27.59 -10.55
CA ALA A 399 15.59 -28.61 -9.50
C ALA A 399 14.85 -28.08 -8.27
N SER A 400 15.17 -26.87 -7.83
CA SER A 400 14.48 -26.18 -6.74
C SER A 400 13.01 -25.87 -7.08
N MET A 401 12.71 -25.47 -8.32
CA MET A 401 11.33 -25.28 -8.78
C MET A 401 10.52 -26.59 -8.77
N ILE A 402 11.12 -27.69 -9.23
CA ILE A 402 10.48 -29.02 -9.22
C ILE A 402 10.17 -29.45 -7.79
N ARG A 403 11.11 -29.30 -6.85
CA ARG A 403 10.88 -29.60 -5.43
C ARG A 403 9.70 -28.82 -4.87
N LEU A 404 9.62 -27.53 -5.17
CA LEU A 404 8.49 -26.70 -4.78
C LEU A 404 7.16 -27.22 -5.35
N TYR A 405 7.12 -27.54 -6.64
CA TYR A 405 5.91 -28.10 -7.26
C TYR A 405 5.55 -29.50 -6.73
N LEU A 406 6.52 -30.33 -6.37
CA LEU A 406 6.28 -31.61 -5.71
C LEU A 406 5.63 -31.40 -4.35
N LEU A 407 6.20 -30.54 -3.50
CA LEU A 407 5.63 -30.20 -2.18
C LEU A 407 4.21 -29.63 -2.30
N CYS A 408 3.99 -28.76 -3.28
CA CYS A 408 2.66 -28.26 -3.64
C CYS A 408 1.69 -29.37 -4.06
N SER A 409 2.17 -30.33 -4.86
CA SER A 409 1.35 -31.45 -5.33
C SER A 409 0.95 -32.35 -4.18
N ILE A 410 1.87 -32.63 -3.24
CA ILE A 410 1.58 -33.37 -2.00
C ILE A 410 0.49 -32.64 -1.23
N LYS A 411 0.62 -31.32 -1.07
CA LYS A 411 -0.36 -30.51 -0.33
C LYS A 411 -1.72 -30.51 -1.01
N ALA A 412 -1.76 -30.39 -2.33
CA ALA A 412 -3.00 -30.46 -3.09
C ALA A 412 -3.68 -31.83 -2.95
N VAL A 413 -2.92 -32.92 -2.89
CA VAL A 413 -3.47 -34.27 -2.61
C VAL A 413 -4.02 -34.35 -1.19
N GLU A 414 -3.29 -33.83 -0.20
CA GLU A 414 -3.71 -33.79 1.21
C GLU A 414 -5.03 -33.04 1.40
N LEU A 415 -5.22 -31.91 0.70
CA LEU A 415 -6.45 -31.12 0.72
C LEU A 415 -7.57 -31.72 -0.15
N GLY A 416 -7.31 -32.79 -0.92
CA GLY A 416 -8.26 -33.35 -1.88
C GLY A 416 -8.48 -32.48 -3.13
N HIS A 417 -7.61 -31.51 -3.39
CA HIS A 417 -7.65 -30.59 -4.53
C HIS A 417 -6.98 -31.19 -5.76
N TYR A 418 -7.53 -32.32 -6.24
CA TYR A 418 -6.90 -33.15 -7.28
C TYR A 418 -6.78 -32.47 -8.66
N LYS A 419 -7.58 -31.44 -8.96
CA LYS A 419 -7.41 -30.61 -10.17
C LYS A 419 -6.06 -29.88 -10.15
N CYS A 420 -5.72 -29.29 -9.00
CA CYS A 420 -4.46 -28.60 -8.79
C CYS A 420 -3.28 -29.60 -8.83
N ALA A 421 -3.41 -30.73 -8.12
CA ALA A 421 -2.40 -31.78 -8.13
C ALA A 421 -2.14 -32.30 -9.56
N GLY A 422 -3.20 -32.61 -10.31
CA GLY A 422 -3.08 -33.09 -11.69
C GLY A 422 -2.47 -32.07 -12.64
N HIS A 423 -2.75 -30.78 -12.47
CA HIS A 423 -2.08 -29.71 -13.22
C HIS A 423 -0.58 -29.65 -12.91
N LEU A 424 -0.19 -29.63 -11.64
CA LEU A 424 1.22 -29.58 -11.23
C LEU A 424 2.00 -30.81 -11.72
N ILE A 425 1.44 -32.01 -11.56
CA ILE A 425 2.03 -33.26 -12.06
C ILE A 425 2.25 -33.17 -13.57
N LYS A 426 1.24 -32.73 -14.33
CA LYS A 426 1.35 -32.53 -15.78
C LYS A 426 2.46 -31.54 -16.13
N MET A 427 2.57 -30.44 -15.38
CA MET A 427 3.58 -29.41 -15.64
C MET A 427 5.00 -29.87 -15.28
N ILE A 428 5.18 -30.66 -14.23
CA ILE A 428 6.46 -31.29 -13.89
C ILE A 428 6.87 -32.26 -15.00
N VAL A 429 6.02 -33.24 -15.34
CA VAL A 429 6.41 -34.29 -16.31
C VAL A 429 6.64 -33.71 -17.72
N LYS A 430 5.98 -32.60 -18.08
CA LYS A 430 6.20 -31.94 -19.38
C LYS A 430 7.53 -31.20 -19.48
N ASN A 431 8.03 -30.64 -18.37
CA ASN A 431 9.15 -29.70 -18.38
C ASN A 431 10.41 -30.23 -17.68
N THR A 432 10.42 -31.50 -17.28
CA THR A 432 11.51 -32.09 -16.50
C THR A 432 11.81 -33.50 -16.99
N ASP A 433 13.09 -33.85 -17.07
CA ASP A 433 13.54 -35.22 -17.37
C ASP A 433 13.37 -36.15 -16.16
N GLU A 434 13.25 -37.45 -16.42
CA GLU A 434 12.96 -38.43 -15.38
C GLU A 434 14.05 -38.51 -14.29
N TYR A 435 15.31 -38.24 -14.64
CA TYR A 435 16.43 -38.29 -13.70
C TYR A 435 16.36 -37.12 -12.69
N THR A 436 16.16 -35.90 -13.18
CA THR A 436 15.99 -34.72 -12.30
C THR A 436 14.78 -34.88 -11.39
N LEU A 437 13.67 -35.42 -11.91
CA LEU A 437 12.47 -35.70 -11.13
C LEU A 437 12.73 -36.75 -10.03
N LYS A 438 13.37 -37.87 -10.37
CA LYS A 438 13.72 -38.91 -9.38
C LYS A 438 14.60 -38.36 -8.27
N ASN A 439 15.65 -37.61 -8.62
CA ASN A 439 16.53 -37.00 -7.63
C ASN A 439 15.79 -36.05 -6.69
N ALA A 440 14.83 -35.27 -7.20
CA ALA A 440 14.02 -34.38 -6.37
C ALA A 440 13.09 -35.17 -5.42
N ILE A 441 12.51 -36.27 -5.90
CA ILE A 441 11.68 -37.17 -5.09
C ILE A 441 12.52 -37.84 -3.99
N ASP A 442 13.70 -38.36 -4.33
CA ASP A 442 14.60 -39.04 -3.39
C ASP A 442 15.09 -38.08 -2.29
N ASP A 443 15.37 -36.82 -2.65
CA ASP A 443 15.74 -35.77 -1.69
C ASP A 443 14.57 -35.44 -0.74
N ILE A 444 13.34 -35.33 -1.25
CA ILE A 444 12.15 -35.12 -0.40
C ILE A 444 11.90 -36.34 0.50
N TYR A 445 11.94 -37.54 -0.05
CA TYR A 445 11.72 -38.79 0.69
C TYR A 445 12.73 -38.94 1.82
N SER A 446 14.03 -38.87 1.53
CA SER A 446 15.09 -39.07 2.52
C SER A 446 15.06 -38.06 3.69
N LYS A 447 14.62 -36.82 3.43
CA LYS A 447 14.55 -35.76 4.45
C LYS A 447 13.24 -35.72 5.22
N LEU A 448 12.11 -36.01 4.57
CA LEU A 448 10.78 -35.88 5.16
C LEU A 448 10.21 -37.19 5.69
N TYR A 449 10.44 -38.32 5.01
CA TYR A 449 9.91 -39.62 5.41
C TYR A 449 10.29 -40.07 6.82
N PRO A 450 11.54 -39.90 7.29
CA PRO A 450 11.94 -40.38 8.62
C PRO A 450 11.35 -39.58 9.79
N LYS A 451 10.70 -38.44 9.52
CA LYS A 451 10.31 -37.47 10.55
C LYS A 451 8.88 -37.69 11.05
N LYS A 452 8.72 -37.67 12.38
CA LYS A 452 7.42 -37.81 13.07
C LYS A 452 6.58 -36.53 13.09
N SER A 453 7.18 -35.38 12.82
CA SER A 453 6.52 -34.08 12.82
C SER A 453 7.19 -33.16 11.83
N PHE A 454 6.40 -32.49 11.00
CA PHE A 454 6.88 -31.49 10.05
C PHE A 454 6.80 -30.11 10.68
N SER A 455 7.92 -29.38 10.66
CA SER A 455 7.91 -27.96 11.01
C SER A 455 7.85 -27.13 9.74
N GLY A 456 7.21 -25.95 9.80
CA GLY A 456 7.21 -25.02 8.66
C GLY A 456 8.61 -24.61 8.21
N HIS A 457 9.64 -24.78 9.05
CA HIS A 457 11.03 -24.50 8.71
C HIS A 457 11.63 -25.48 7.70
N GLU A 458 11.19 -26.73 7.67
CA GLU A 458 11.72 -27.71 6.73
C GLU A 458 11.36 -27.34 5.29
N PHE A 459 10.19 -26.74 5.08
CA PHE A 459 9.81 -26.18 3.79
C PHE A 459 10.81 -25.13 3.29
N ILE A 460 11.31 -24.28 4.20
CA ILE A 460 12.29 -23.23 3.90
C ILE A 460 13.62 -23.86 3.47
N ASP A 461 14.02 -24.96 4.10
CA ASP A 461 15.25 -25.69 3.75
C ASP A 461 15.22 -26.25 2.31
N PHE A 462 14.04 -26.67 1.82
CA PHE A 462 13.88 -27.12 0.43
C PHE A 462 13.83 -26.00 -0.60
N CYS A 463 13.51 -24.78 -0.14
CA CYS A 463 13.27 -23.63 -1.00
C CYS A 463 14.26 -22.51 -0.65
N SER A 464 15.56 -22.83 -0.59
CA SER A 464 16.63 -21.86 -0.29
C SER A 464 16.74 -20.71 -1.30
N ILE A 465 16.02 -20.81 -2.43
CA ILE A 465 15.90 -19.78 -3.47
C ILE A 465 14.85 -18.71 -3.14
N LEU A 466 14.13 -18.84 -2.02
CA LEU A 466 13.13 -17.87 -1.57
C LEU A 466 13.77 -16.83 -0.64
N ASP A 467 13.40 -15.57 -0.84
CA ASP A 467 13.71 -14.49 0.10
C ASP A 467 13.14 -14.78 1.51
N GLN A 468 14.03 -14.90 2.50
CA GLN A 468 13.67 -15.30 3.87
C GLN A 468 12.77 -14.29 4.58
N ARG A 469 12.94 -12.99 4.30
CA ARG A 469 12.13 -11.93 4.91
C ARG A 469 10.68 -12.06 4.43
N MET A 470 10.48 -12.21 3.12
CA MET A 470 9.18 -12.44 2.50
C MET A 470 8.54 -13.74 2.98
N VAL A 471 9.31 -14.83 3.10
CA VAL A 471 8.79 -16.11 3.63
C VAL A 471 8.17 -15.93 5.01
N ASN A 472 8.84 -15.22 5.91
CA ASN A 472 8.34 -14.97 7.27
C ASN A 472 7.11 -14.06 7.27
N ASP A 473 7.16 -12.92 6.58
CA ASP A 473 6.08 -11.94 6.61
C ASP A 473 4.84 -12.38 5.83
N PHE A 474 5.02 -13.17 4.76
CA PHE A 474 3.92 -13.79 4.04
C PHE A 474 3.44 -15.07 4.68
N MET A 475 4.09 -15.51 5.76
CA MET A 475 3.78 -16.72 6.51
C MET A 475 3.75 -17.94 5.58
N LEU A 476 4.71 -18.00 4.66
CA LEU A 476 4.84 -19.11 3.72
C LEU A 476 5.24 -20.36 4.49
N SER A 477 4.22 -21.13 4.86
CA SER A 477 4.37 -22.44 5.42
C SER A 477 3.38 -23.37 4.74
N ILE A 478 3.86 -24.55 4.36
CA ILE A 478 3.00 -25.67 4.01
C ILE A 478 3.07 -26.63 5.19
N PRO A 479 2.23 -26.48 6.22
CA PRO A 479 2.17 -27.48 7.27
C PRO A 479 1.63 -28.77 6.64
N PHE A 480 2.45 -29.81 6.62
CA PHE A 480 2.00 -31.17 6.30
C PHE A 480 1.58 -31.84 7.59
N SER A 481 0.41 -32.49 7.60
CA SER A 481 0.12 -33.39 8.71
C SER A 481 1.06 -34.60 8.60
N SER A 482 1.82 -34.85 9.68
CA SER A 482 2.77 -35.97 9.69
C SER A 482 2.09 -37.33 9.55
N VAL A 483 0.81 -37.41 9.92
CA VAL A 483 -0.02 -38.60 9.78
C VAL A 483 -0.41 -38.85 8.31
N SER A 484 -0.68 -37.80 7.55
CA SER A 484 -1.18 -37.90 6.17
C SER A 484 -0.09 -37.80 5.11
N PHE A 485 1.10 -37.32 5.47
CA PHE A 485 2.19 -37.11 4.51
C PHE A 485 2.58 -38.40 3.79
N ASN A 486 2.81 -39.51 4.51
CA ASN A 486 3.19 -40.79 3.92
C ASN A 486 2.18 -41.23 2.86
N TYR A 487 0.91 -41.30 3.27
CA TYR A 487 -0.21 -41.62 2.37
C TYR A 487 -0.31 -40.68 1.16
N CYS A 488 -0.19 -39.37 1.35
CA CYS A 488 -0.31 -38.41 0.25
C CYS A 488 0.88 -38.49 -0.70
N PHE A 489 2.08 -38.72 -0.17
CA PHE A 489 3.30 -38.86 -0.94
C PHE A 489 3.31 -40.18 -1.71
N SER A 490 2.96 -41.31 -1.10
CA SER A 490 2.85 -42.61 -1.77
C SER A 490 1.83 -42.53 -2.92
N LYS A 491 0.69 -41.90 -2.68
CA LYS A 491 -0.32 -41.60 -3.72
C LYS A 491 0.24 -40.76 -4.86
N LEU A 492 1.00 -39.71 -4.55
CA LEU A 492 1.63 -38.84 -5.56
C LEU A 492 2.66 -39.60 -6.41
N ILE A 493 3.56 -40.38 -5.78
CA ILE A 493 4.58 -41.17 -6.48
C ILE A 493 3.92 -42.17 -7.43
N PHE A 494 2.88 -42.86 -6.98
CA PHE A 494 2.15 -43.79 -7.84
C PHE A 494 1.55 -43.09 -9.07
N ILE A 495 0.95 -41.90 -8.89
CA ILE A 495 0.41 -41.12 -10.02
C ILE A 495 1.53 -40.69 -10.97
N PHE A 496 2.70 -40.25 -10.48
CA PHE A 496 3.85 -39.92 -11.33
C PHE A 496 4.35 -41.12 -12.13
N THR A 497 4.54 -42.28 -11.49
CA THR A 497 4.96 -43.50 -12.19
C THR A 497 4.01 -43.84 -13.34
N LEU A 498 2.69 -43.72 -13.12
CA LEU A 498 1.69 -43.94 -14.17
C LEU A 498 1.77 -42.89 -15.30
N GLN A 499 1.91 -41.61 -14.94
CA GLN A 499 1.95 -40.50 -15.89
C GLN A 499 3.20 -40.57 -16.79
N ILE A 500 4.37 -40.83 -16.21
CA ILE A 500 5.64 -40.98 -16.95
C ILE A 500 5.57 -42.19 -17.88
N ARG A 501 5.09 -43.34 -17.38
CA ARG A 501 4.87 -44.55 -18.18
C ARG A 501 3.93 -44.32 -19.35
N PHE A 502 2.94 -43.44 -19.19
CA PHE A 502 2.01 -43.08 -20.26
C PHE A 502 2.66 -42.24 -21.36
N ILE A 503 3.56 -41.33 -20.99
CA ILE A 503 4.22 -40.41 -21.92
C ILE A 503 5.36 -41.10 -22.67
N ILE A 504 6.25 -41.80 -21.97
CA ILE A 504 7.50 -42.31 -22.55
C ILE A 504 7.26 -43.55 -23.44
N LYS A 505 6.30 -44.43 -23.08
CA LYS A 505 6.06 -45.76 -23.67
C LYS A 505 7.33 -46.65 -23.61
N PRO A 506 7.22 -47.95 -23.29
CA PRO A 506 8.12 -48.63 -22.36
C PRO A 506 9.53 -48.88 -22.93
N GLN A 507 10.55 -48.73 -22.07
CA GLN A 507 11.71 -49.62 -22.08
C GLN A 507 12.28 -49.82 -20.67
N ILE A 508 12.54 -48.76 -19.87
CA ILE A 508 12.88 -48.84 -18.43
C ILE A 508 12.43 -47.53 -17.77
N LEU A 509 11.72 -47.60 -16.64
CA LEU A 509 11.38 -46.41 -15.84
C LEU A 509 12.39 -46.28 -14.71
N LEU A 510 12.98 -45.10 -14.58
CA LEU A 510 13.82 -44.75 -13.46
C LEU A 510 13.00 -44.57 -12.19
N LEU A 511 11.80 -43.98 -12.26
CA LEU A 511 10.94 -43.76 -11.08
C LEU A 511 9.89 -44.87 -10.93
N GLN A 512 10.01 -45.68 -9.87
CA GLN A 512 9.04 -46.73 -9.55
C GLN A 512 8.49 -46.58 -8.13
N TYR A 513 7.20 -46.84 -7.97
CA TYR A 513 6.57 -46.88 -6.64
C TYR A 513 7.28 -47.85 -5.70
N ASP A 514 7.71 -48.98 -6.24
CA ASP A 514 8.33 -50.08 -5.48
C ASP A 514 9.78 -49.75 -5.04
N ASP A 515 10.33 -48.59 -5.45
CA ASP A 515 11.65 -48.09 -4.99
C ASP A 515 11.58 -47.49 -3.58
N TYR A 516 10.39 -47.28 -3.03
CA TYR A 516 10.17 -46.60 -1.75
C TYR A 516 9.41 -47.51 -0.78
N ASP A 517 9.84 -47.50 0.49
CA ASP A 517 9.29 -48.36 1.55
C ASP A 517 8.01 -47.76 2.17
N PHE A 518 6.98 -47.50 1.35
CA PHE A 518 5.71 -46.95 1.82
C PHE A 518 4.92 -47.96 2.68
N GLU A 519 4.22 -47.46 3.70
CA GLU A 519 3.34 -48.28 4.55
C GLU A 519 2.12 -48.79 3.77
N GLU A 520 1.61 -47.99 2.83
CA GLU A 520 0.46 -48.37 2.05
C GLU A 520 0.80 -49.32 0.90
N SER A 521 0.02 -50.39 0.80
CA SER A 521 0.12 -51.30 -0.34
C SER A 521 -0.25 -50.59 -1.65
N LYS A 522 0.46 -50.95 -2.72
CA LYS A 522 0.20 -50.47 -4.08
C LYS A 522 -1.27 -50.65 -4.52
N ALA A 523 -1.86 -51.81 -4.20
CA ALA A 523 -3.25 -52.12 -4.52
C ALA A 523 -4.24 -51.20 -3.80
N TYR A 524 -3.94 -50.83 -2.54
CA TYR A 524 -4.74 -49.86 -1.80
C TYR A 524 -4.66 -48.47 -2.44
N ILE A 525 -3.46 -48.00 -2.80
CA ILE A 525 -3.30 -46.70 -3.47
C ILE A 525 -4.01 -46.68 -4.83
N GLU A 526 -3.92 -47.77 -5.60
CA GLU A 526 -4.59 -47.91 -6.89
C GLU A 526 -6.12 -47.77 -6.77
N ASP A 527 -6.74 -48.44 -5.79
CA ASP A 527 -8.17 -48.29 -5.47
C ASP A 527 -8.54 -46.82 -5.18
N LYS A 528 -7.67 -46.11 -4.44
CA LYS A 528 -7.92 -44.72 -4.02
C LYS A 528 -7.70 -43.64 -5.09
N ILE A 529 -7.18 -43.99 -6.27
CA ILE A 529 -6.97 -43.02 -7.35
C ILE A 529 -7.76 -43.31 -8.61
N ILE A 530 -8.37 -44.50 -8.73
CA ILE A 530 -8.96 -44.97 -9.99
C ILE A 530 -10.07 -44.06 -10.54
N ASP A 531 -10.79 -43.38 -9.65
CA ASP A 531 -11.88 -42.46 -10.00
C ASP A 531 -11.40 -41.02 -10.26
N LEU A 532 -10.14 -40.70 -9.98
CA LEU A 532 -9.55 -39.37 -10.21
C LEU A 532 -9.29 -39.07 -11.69
N HIS A 533 -9.56 -40.02 -12.59
CA HIS A 533 -9.43 -39.84 -14.04
C HIS A 533 -10.33 -38.73 -14.62
N LYS A 534 -11.35 -38.32 -13.86
CA LYS A 534 -12.25 -37.21 -14.20
C LYS A 534 -11.64 -35.84 -13.90
N GLU A 535 -10.60 -35.81 -13.07
CA GLU A 535 -9.95 -34.59 -12.65
C GLU A 535 -8.93 -34.10 -13.69
N TYR A 536 -8.71 -32.78 -13.69
CA TYR A 536 -7.84 -32.13 -14.67
C TYR A 536 -6.42 -32.67 -14.61
N GLY A 537 -5.86 -33.07 -15.77
CA GLY A 537 -4.49 -33.55 -15.88
C GLY A 537 -4.27 -35.04 -15.53
N LEU A 538 -5.30 -35.77 -15.09
CA LEU A 538 -5.17 -37.15 -14.57
C LEU A 538 -5.84 -38.22 -15.45
N VAL A 539 -6.06 -37.95 -16.73
CA VAL A 539 -6.74 -38.86 -17.69
C VAL A 539 -6.06 -40.24 -17.77
N VAL A 540 -4.77 -40.33 -17.41
CA VAL A 540 -4.02 -41.60 -17.36
C VAL A 540 -4.66 -42.63 -16.43
N LEU A 541 -5.40 -42.18 -15.42
CA LEU A 541 -5.98 -43.03 -14.38
C LEU A 541 -7.27 -43.77 -14.84
N LYS A 542 -7.74 -43.57 -16.08
CA LYS A 542 -8.91 -44.31 -16.59
C LYS A 542 -8.65 -45.82 -16.51
N LYS A 543 -9.62 -46.59 -16.01
CA LYS A 543 -9.54 -48.06 -15.86
C LYS A 543 -9.03 -48.78 -17.11
N GLU A 544 -9.42 -48.32 -18.29
CA GLU A 544 -8.98 -48.87 -19.58
C GLU A 544 -7.47 -48.70 -19.81
N ASN A 545 -6.89 -47.57 -19.38
CA ASN A 545 -5.46 -47.27 -19.50
C ASN A 545 -4.62 -48.04 -18.48
N LEU A 546 -5.21 -48.35 -17.33
CA LEU A 546 -4.59 -49.20 -16.30
C LEU A 546 -4.61 -50.68 -16.75
N LYS A 547 -5.77 -51.18 -17.20
CA LYS A 547 -5.95 -52.59 -17.61
C LYS A 547 -5.19 -52.97 -18.89
N LYS A 548 -5.23 -52.16 -19.95
CA LYS A 548 -4.52 -52.41 -21.22
C LYS A 548 -2.98 -52.54 -21.06
N LYS A 549 -2.43 -52.27 -19.89
CA LYS A 549 -0.98 -52.16 -19.65
C LYS A 549 -0.41 -53.17 -18.66
N PHE A 550 -1.26 -53.90 -17.92
CA PHE A 550 -0.83 -55.06 -17.12
C PHE A 550 -0.87 -56.38 -17.91
N GLU A 551 -1.67 -56.44 -18.98
CA GLU A 551 -1.72 -57.61 -19.89
C GLU A 551 -0.47 -57.72 -20.78
N ASN A 552 0.29 -56.63 -21.00
CA ASN A 552 1.55 -56.67 -21.76
C ASN A 552 2.77 -57.16 -20.95
N LYS A 553 2.59 -57.68 -19.74
CA LYS A 553 3.66 -58.32 -18.96
C LYS A 553 3.79 -59.84 -19.21
N GLU A 554 2.89 -60.47 -19.98
CA GLU A 554 2.95 -61.91 -20.27
C GLU A 554 3.59 -62.26 -21.62
N THR A 555 4.12 -61.29 -22.36
CA THR A 555 4.86 -61.56 -23.60
C THR A 555 6.15 -60.74 -23.65
N PHE A 556 7.15 -61.15 -22.88
CA PHE A 556 8.57 -61.08 -23.24
C PHE A 556 9.34 -62.14 -22.47
#